data_AF-A0A554IN50-F1
#
_entry.id   AF-A0A554IN50-F1
#
_cell.length_a   1.000
_cell.length_b   1.000
_cell.length_c   1.000
_cell.angle_alpha   90.00
_cell.angle_beta   90.00
_cell.angle_gamma   90.00
#
_symmetry.space_group_name_H-M   'P 1'
#
loop_
_entity.id
_entity.type
_entity.pdbx_description
1 polymer ?
#
loop_
_entity_poly.entity_id
_entity_poly.type
_entity_poly.pdbx_seq_one_letter_code
_entity_poly.pdbx_strand_id
1 'polypeptide(L)'
;TAAALGTRIIEKHFTINRNDPGPDHAASLEPDALKSMINAIRDARALKKATLIQEALGTGIKRCQPCEENVRLVARRSVVLKQDAPAGTVLTEEMLAIKRPGSGIAPKFYGEVIGKTLNRDLAGDTPINPEYLSPPLRIA
;
A
#
# COMPACT_ATOMS: atom_id res chain seq x y z
N THR A 1 -13.08 -14.97 13.71
CA THR A 1 -13.46 -13.58 14.06
C THR A 1 -14.00 -12.79 12.88
N ALA A 2 -13.24 -12.49 11.82
CA ALA A 2 -13.70 -11.62 10.72
C ALA A 2 -15.03 -12.08 10.05
N ALA A 3 -15.16 -13.37 9.72
CA ALA A 3 -16.39 -13.91 9.13
C ALA A 3 -17.64 -13.67 9.99
N ALA A 4 -17.50 -13.66 11.32
CA ALA A 4 -18.58 -13.41 12.26
C ALA A 4 -18.97 -11.92 12.35
N LEU A 5 -18.03 -11.02 12.10
CA LEU A 5 -18.26 -9.58 12.06
C LEU A 5 -18.91 -9.11 10.75
N GLY A 6 -19.34 -10.03 9.89
CA GLY A 6 -20.03 -9.72 8.63
C GLY A 6 -19.10 -9.49 7.44
N THR A 7 -17.80 -9.78 7.55
CA THR A 7 -16.87 -9.72 6.42
C THR A 7 -17.34 -10.62 5.28
N ARG A 8 -17.44 -10.06 4.06
CA ARG A 8 -17.90 -10.78 2.86
C ARG A 8 -16.75 -11.43 2.07
N ILE A 9 -15.58 -10.80 2.07
CA ILE A 9 -14.39 -11.22 1.32
C ILE A 9 -13.25 -11.52 2.30
N ILE A 10 -12.61 -12.68 2.14
CA ILE A 10 -11.44 -13.09 2.93
C ILE A 10 -10.35 -13.48 1.94
N GLU A 11 -9.17 -12.91 2.12
CA GLU A 11 -7.96 -13.20 1.33
C GLU A 11 -6.91 -13.83 2.24
N LYS A 12 -6.22 -14.85 1.73
CA LYS A 12 -5.13 -15.54 2.45
C LYS A 12 -4.20 -16.20 1.44
N HIS A 13 -2.89 -16.08 1.65
CA HIS A 13 -1.92 -16.81 0.83
C HIS A 13 -2.10 -18.33 0.96
N PHE A 14 -1.95 -19.02 -0.17
CA PHE A 14 -2.08 -20.46 -0.30
C PHE A 14 -0.86 -21.01 -1.03
N THR A 15 -0.44 -22.20 -0.64
CA THR A 15 0.67 -22.92 -1.26
C THR A 15 0.39 -24.42 -1.30
N ILE A 16 1.07 -25.14 -2.18
CA ILE A 16 1.04 -26.61 -2.19
C ILE A 16 1.93 -27.16 -1.06
N ASN A 17 3.06 -26.51 -0.80
CA ASN A 17 4.02 -26.90 0.23
C ASN A 17 4.70 -25.66 0.81
N ARG A 18 4.65 -25.52 2.14
CA ARG A 18 5.24 -24.38 2.86
C ARG A 18 6.78 -24.39 2.89
N ASN A 19 7.39 -25.55 2.62
CA ASN A 19 8.84 -25.73 2.62
C ASN A 19 9.48 -25.40 1.27
N ASP A 20 8.68 -25.11 0.25
CA ASP A 20 9.17 -24.67 -1.04
C ASP A 20 9.87 -23.31 -0.92
N PRO A 21 10.84 -23.01 -1.81
CA PRO A 21 11.58 -21.75 -1.75
C PRO A 21 10.67 -20.56 -2.06
N GLY A 22 10.82 -19.50 -1.27
CA GLY A 22 10.14 -18.23 -1.50
C GLY A 22 9.62 -17.62 -0.20
N PRO A 23 9.54 -16.28 -0.11
CA PRO A 23 9.24 -15.59 1.14
C PRO A 23 7.81 -15.86 1.64
N ASP A 24 6.88 -16.14 0.74
CA ASP A 24 5.45 -16.28 1.08
C ASP A 24 5.04 -17.72 1.44
N HIS A 25 5.82 -18.74 1.06
CA HIS A 25 5.46 -20.15 1.26
C HIS A 25 5.30 -20.50 2.74
N ALA A 26 6.26 -20.09 3.58
CA ALA A 26 6.25 -20.36 5.01
C ALA A 26 5.04 -19.74 5.74
N ALA A 27 4.48 -18.64 5.21
CA ALA A 27 3.33 -17.92 5.80
C ALA A 27 1.96 -18.31 5.19
N SER A 28 1.97 -19.20 4.20
CA SER A 28 0.79 -19.63 3.44
C SER A 28 0.09 -20.83 4.05
N LEU A 29 -1.17 -21.07 3.65
CA LEU A 29 -1.89 -22.29 3.99
C LEU A 29 -1.67 -23.37 2.93
N GLU A 30 -1.54 -24.61 3.38
CA GLU A 30 -1.59 -25.82 2.54
C GLU A 30 -3.03 -26.29 2.31
N PRO A 31 -3.29 -27.23 1.36
CA PRO A 31 -4.65 -27.62 0.95
C PRO A 31 -5.60 -27.98 2.09
N ASP A 32 -5.18 -28.82 3.02
CA ASP A 32 -6.03 -29.26 4.13
C ASP A 32 -6.32 -28.14 5.13
N ALA A 33 -5.34 -27.27 5.38
CA ALA A 33 -5.50 -26.10 6.23
C ALA A 33 -6.45 -25.06 5.58
N LEU A 34 -6.34 -24.86 4.27
CA LEU A 34 -7.24 -23.97 3.53
C LEU A 34 -8.67 -24.51 3.54
N LYS A 35 -8.87 -25.82 3.29
CA LYS A 35 -10.17 -26.48 3.38
C LYS A 35 -10.79 -26.32 4.76
N SER A 36 -10.00 -26.52 5.82
CA SER A 36 -10.43 -26.33 7.20
C SER A 36 -10.85 -24.88 7.48
N MET A 37 -10.09 -23.90 7.00
CA MET A 37 -10.44 -22.48 7.12
C MET A 37 -11.76 -22.16 6.40
N ILE A 38 -11.97 -22.68 5.19
CA ILE A 38 -13.20 -22.47 4.42
C ILE A 38 -14.42 -23.03 5.16
N ASN A 39 -14.31 -24.25 5.70
CA ASN A 39 -15.39 -24.87 6.47
C ASN A 39 -15.70 -24.03 7.72
N ALA A 40 -14.68 -23.63 8.49
CA ALA A 40 -14.87 -22.79 9.67
C ALA A 40 -15.54 -21.43 9.34
N ILE A 41 -15.21 -20.81 8.20
CA ILE A 41 -15.85 -19.58 7.73
C ILE A 41 -17.33 -19.81 7.41
N ARG A 42 -17.67 -20.93 6.75
CA ARG A 42 -19.05 -21.29 6.40
C ARG A 42 -19.88 -21.55 7.65
N ASP A 43 -19.34 -22.32 8.59
CA ASP A 43 -20.01 -22.66 9.85
C ASP A 43 -20.25 -21.39 10.68
N ALA A 44 -19.24 -20.52 10.80
CA ALA A 44 -19.38 -19.25 11.52
C ALA A 44 -20.47 -18.35 10.93
N ARG A 45 -20.63 -18.35 9.61
CA ARG A 45 -21.70 -17.60 8.92
C ARG A 45 -23.07 -18.25 9.08
N ALA A 46 -23.18 -19.55 8.87
CA ALA A 46 -24.44 -20.28 8.88
C ALA A 46 -25.06 -20.36 10.29
N LEU A 47 -24.23 -20.65 11.29
CA LEU A 47 -24.70 -20.91 12.65
C LEU A 47 -24.94 -19.63 13.46
N LYS A 48 -24.51 -18.45 12.95
CA LYS A 48 -24.36 -17.21 13.73
C LYS A 48 -23.62 -17.40 15.07
N LYS A 49 -22.94 -18.55 15.23
CA LYS A 49 -22.15 -18.93 16.39
C LYS A 49 -20.74 -18.47 16.09
N ALA A 50 -20.34 -17.44 16.81
CA ALA A 50 -19.04 -16.86 16.66
C ALA A 50 -18.34 -16.81 18.00
N THR A 51 -17.26 -17.56 18.14
CA THR A 51 -16.28 -17.23 19.16
C THR A 51 -15.55 -15.99 18.67
N LEU A 52 -15.97 -14.84 19.18
CA LEU A 52 -15.21 -13.60 19.03
C LEU A 52 -13.99 -13.71 19.91
N ILE A 53 -12.81 -13.73 19.28
CA ILE A 53 -11.55 -13.60 19.99
C ILE A 53 -11.43 -12.12 20.36
N GLN A 54 -11.63 -11.79 21.64
CA GLN A 54 -11.64 -10.40 22.13
C GLN A 54 -10.34 -9.66 21.79
N GLU A 55 -9.20 -10.35 21.93
CA GLU A 55 -7.88 -9.81 21.58
C GLU A 55 -7.76 -9.42 20.10
N ALA A 56 -8.48 -10.11 19.21
CA ALA A 56 -8.45 -9.84 17.78
C ALA A 56 -9.34 -8.65 17.35
N LEU A 57 -10.18 -8.10 18.25
CA LEU A 57 -11.04 -6.95 17.95
C LEU A 57 -10.25 -5.63 17.90
N GLY A 58 -9.19 -5.52 18.70
CA GLY A 58 -8.38 -4.30 18.79
C GLY A 58 -9.20 -3.07 19.20
N THR A 59 -8.85 -1.91 18.66
CA THR A 59 -9.41 -0.61 19.08
C THR A 59 -10.48 -0.04 18.14
N GLY A 60 -10.71 -0.65 16.97
CA GLY A 60 -11.59 -0.09 15.93
C GLY A 60 -11.04 1.15 15.19
N ILE A 61 -9.87 1.67 15.58
CA ILE A 61 -9.27 2.85 14.95
C ILE A 61 -8.42 2.43 13.75
N LYS A 62 -8.77 2.88 12.54
CA LYS A 62 -7.99 2.62 11.33
C LYS A 62 -6.74 3.51 11.30
N ARG A 63 -5.58 2.93 11.62
CA ARG A 63 -4.27 3.58 11.55
C ARG A 63 -3.17 2.59 11.18
N CYS A 64 -2.03 3.12 10.75
CA CYS A 64 -0.80 2.34 10.60
C CYS A 64 -0.36 1.86 11.99
N GLN A 65 0.04 0.60 12.10
CA GLN A 65 0.65 0.07 13.31
C GLN A 65 2.15 0.41 13.33
N PRO A 66 2.78 0.51 14.52
CA PRO A 66 4.20 0.83 14.62
C PRO A 66 5.10 -0.13 13.82
N CYS A 67 4.78 -1.42 13.76
CA CYS A 67 5.53 -2.41 12.98
C CYS A 67 5.39 -2.24 11.46
N GLU A 68 4.41 -1.47 10.99
CA GLU A 68 4.12 -1.24 9.58
C GLU A 68 4.76 0.05 9.05
N GLU A 69 5.20 0.98 9.91
CA GLU A 69 5.66 2.32 9.48
C GLU A 69 6.84 2.25 8.50
N ASN A 70 7.77 1.33 8.74
CA ASN A 70 8.94 1.11 7.89
C ASN A 70 8.51 0.69 6.48
N VAL A 71 7.57 -0.27 6.41
CA VAL A 71 7.04 -0.81 5.16
C VAL A 71 6.18 0.23 4.45
N ARG A 72 5.42 1.03 5.20
CA ARG A 72 4.56 2.08 4.67
C ARG A 72 5.34 3.07 3.80
N LEU A 73 6.53 3.50 4.23
CA LEU A 73 7.35 4.43 3.45
C LEU A 73 7.80 3.80 2.12
N VAL A 74 8.30 2.56 2.17
CA VAL A 74 8.84 1.87 0.99
C VAL A 74 7.74 1.40 0.03
N ALA A 75 6.60 0.97 0.56
CA ALA A 75 5.50 0.40 -0.23
C ALA A 75 4.57 1.46 -0.83
N ARG A 76 4.49 2.65 -0.23
CA ARG A 76 3.76 3.79 -0.81
C ARG A 76 4.46 4.28 -2.06
N ARG A 77 3.70 4.99 -2.89
CA ARG A 77 4.19 5.58 -4.14
C ARG A 77 4.23 7.10 -3.99
N SER A 78 5.04 7.72 -4.83
CA SER A 78 5.15 9.16 -5.00
C SER A 78 5.12 9.53 -6.48
N VAL A 79 4.89 10.80 -6.76
CA VAL A 79 5.11 11.39 -8.09
C VAL A 79 6.62 11.45 -8.35
N VAL A 80 7.04 10.90 -9.47
CA VAL A 80 8.45 10.71 -9.85
C VAL A 80 8.65 11.26 -11.25
N LEU A 81 9.80 11.89 -11.48
CA LEU A 81 10.19 12.37 -12.80
C LEU A 81 10.66 11.20 -13.68
N LYS A 82 10.21 11.10 -14.93
CA LYS A 82 10.57 9.98 -15.82
C LYS A 82 11.96 10.10 -16.46
N GLN A 83 12.47 11.31 -16.58
CA GLN A 83 13.69 11.65 -17.30
C GLN A 83 14.35 12.86 -16.65
N ASP A 84 15.62 13.10 -16.91
CA ASP A 84 16.31 14.28 -16.39
C ASP A 84 15.61 15.55 -16.88
N ALA A 85 15.48 16.55 -15.99
CA ALA A 85 14.95 17.86 -16.33
C ALA A 85 15.72 18.97 -15.59
N PRO A 86 16.14 20.03 -16.30
CA PRO A 86 16.80 21.16 -15.66
C PRO A 86 15.82 22.04 -14.88
N ALA A 87 16.35 22.87 -13.99
CA ALA A 87 15.64 23.96 -13.35
C ALA A 87 14.94 24.85 -14.40
N GLY A 88 13.75 25.35 -14.08
CA GLY A 88 12.92 26.13 -14.99
C GLY A 88 12.00 25.27 -15.89
N THR A 89 12.13 23.95 -15.89
CA THR A 89 11.25 23.07 -16.66
C THR A 89 9.83 23.08 -16.11
N VAL A 90 8.84 23.32 -16.98
CA VAL A 90 7.41 23.16 -16.68
C VAL A 90 7.04 21.69 -16.83
N LEU A 91 6.54 21.10 -15.75
CA LEU A 91 6.22 19.68 -15.70
C LEU A 91 4.93 19.37 -16.47
N THR A 92 5.01 18.44 -17.41
CA THR A 92 3.85 17.90 -18.13
C THR A 92 3.53 16.47 -17.67
N GLU A 93 2.35 15.96 -18.02
CA GLU A 93 1.95 14.60 -17.64
C GLU A 93 2.89 13.53 -18.22
N GLU A 94 3.42 13.75 -19.41
CA GLU A 94 4.34 12.83 -20.09
C GLU A 94 5.64 12.68 -19.31
N MET A 95 6.07 13.71 -18.58
CA MET A 95 7.29 13.72 -17.77
C MET A 95 7.14 13.03 -16.42
N LEU A 96 5.92 12.70 -15.99
CA LEU A 96 5.63 12.23 -14.63
C LEU A 96 5.18 10.77 -14.61
N ALA A 97 5.62 10.05 -13.58
CA ALA A 97 5.21 8.69 -13.26
C ALA A 97 4.84 8.56 -11.78
N ILE A 98 4.19 7.46 -11.43
CA ILE A 98 3.91 7.11 -10.03
C ILE A 98 4.69 5.85 -9.69
N LYS A 99 5.76 6.00 -8.91
CA LYS A 99 6.64 4.90 -8.51
C LYS A 99 6.85 4.88 -6.99
N ARG A 100 7.33 3.76 -6.47
CA ARG A 100 7.84 3.65 -5.10
C ARG A 100 9.24 4.27 -5.02
N PRO A 101 9.71 4.75 -3.85
CA PRO A 101 9.03 4.77 -2.55
C PRO A 101 8.09 5.97 -2.39
N GLY A 102 7.39 6.02 -1.26
CA GLY A 102 6.46 7.09 -0.89
C GLY A 102 7.14 8.29 -0.21
N SER A 103 8.36 8.63 -0.63
CA SER A 103 9.19 9.67 -0.01
C SER A 103 9.05 11.05 -0.63
N GLY A 104 8.32 11.18 -1.73
CA GLY A 104 7.97 12.44 -2.38
C GLY A 104 6.47 12.74 -2.33
N ILE A 105 6.01 13.67 -3.16
CA ILE A 105 4.60 14.09 -3.28
C ILE A 105 3.70 12.86 -3.50
N ALA A 106 2.65 12.74 -2.69
CA ALA A 106 1.72 11.62 -2.79
C ALA A 106 0.92 11.66 -4.12
N PRO A 107 0.58 10.52 -4.74
CA PRO A 107 -0.11 10.47 -6.03
C PRO A 107 -1.47 11.16 -6.05
N LYS A 108 -2.11 11.36 -4.88
CA LYS A 108 -3.36 12.13 -4.78
C LYS A 108 -3.21 13.60 -5.22
N PHE A 109 -1.98 14.13 -5.20
CA PHE A 109 -1.63 15.48 -5.62
C PHE A 109 -1.05 15.54 -7.03
N TYR A 110 -1.09 14.44 -7.79
CA TYR A 110 -0.48 14.35 -9.12
C TYR A 110 -0.91 15.48 -10.06
N GLY A 111 -2.20 15.80 -10.09
CA GLY A 111 -2.73 16.90 -10.90
C GLY A 111 -2.21 18.28 -10.49
N GLU A 112 -1.80 18.48 -9.23
CA GLU A 112 -1.26 19.75 -8.74
C GLU A 112 0.23 19.93 -9.07
N VAL A 113 0.90 18.85 -9.49
CA VAL A 113 2.29 18.88 -9.97
C VAL A 113 2.36 19.28 -11.44
N ILE A 114 1.33 18.95 -12.23
CA ILE A 114 1.26 19.30 -13.65
C ILE A 114 1.19 20.83 -13.79
N GLY A 115 1.99 21.39 -14.68
CA GLY A 115 2.11 22.84 -14.91
C GLY A 115 2.98 23.57 -13.89
N LYS A 116 3.49 22.89 -12.85
CA LYS A 116 4.49 23.47 -11.94
C LYS A 116 5.85 23.52 -12.60
N THR A 117 6.66 24.48 -12.17
CA THR A 117 8.03 24.65 -12.65
C THR A 117 9.02 24.07 -11.64
N LEU A 118 10.02 23.31 -12.10
CA LEU A 118 11.13 22.88 -11.25
C LEU A 118 12.00 24.08 -10.86
N ASN A 119 12.40 24.18 -9.59
CA ASN A 119 13.33 25.21 -9.12
C ASN A 119 14.79 24.75 -9.07
N ARG A 120 15.05 23.49 -9.44
CA ARG A 120 16.36 22.86 -9.47
C ARG A 120 16.39 21.78 -10.54
N ASP A 121 17.60 21.42 -10.96
CA ASP A 121 17.81 20.24 -11.81
C ASP A 121 17.40 18.99 -11.03
N LEU A 122 16.71 18.07 -11.71
CA LEU A 122 16.22 16.84 -11.13
C LEU A 122 16.48 15.68 -12.10
N ALA A 123 17.14 14.64 -11.61
CA ALA A 123 17.38 13.43 -12.39
C ALA A 123 16.09 12.62 -12.55
N GLY A 124 16.02 11.86 -13.65
CA GLY A 124 15.02 10.83 -13.87
C GLY A 124 15.00 9.84 -12.71
N ASP A 125 13.83 9.23 -12.51
CA ASP A 125 13.54 8.30 -11.41
C ASP A 125 13.66 8.88 -10.00
N THR A 126 13.77 10.21 -9.87
CA THR A 126 13.76 10.89 -8.57
C THR A 126 12.33 11.26 -8.13
N PRO A 127 11.90 10.91 -6.91
CA PRO A 127 10.68 11.43 -6.31
C PRO A 127 10.70 12.96 -6.22
N ILE A 128 9.63 13.59 -6.69
CA ILE A 128 9.47 15.04 -6.63
C ILE A 128 9.01 15.40 -5.23
N ASN A 129 9.73 16.30 -4.56
CA ASN A 129 9.31 16.88 -3.28
C ASN A 129 8.66 18.26 -3.48
N PRO A 130 7.76 18.68 -2.57
CA PRO A 130 7.04 19.95 -2.68
C PRO A 130 7.95 21.17 -2.85
N GLU A 131 9.11 21.16 -2.18
CA GLU A 131 10.11 22.21 -2.20
C GLU A 131 10.91 22.27 -3.51
N TYR A 132 10.78 21.30 -4.42
CA TYR A 132 11.43 21.34 -5.74
C TYR A 132 10.59 22.11 -6.77
N LEU A 133 9.38 22.52 -6.41
CA LEU A 133 8.44 23.20 -7.28
C LEU A 133 8.41 24.70 -7.02
N SER A 134 8.11 25.48 -8.05
CA SER A 134 7.91 26.93 -7.99
C SER A 134 6.50 27.31 -8.47
N PRO A 135 5.65 27.91 -7.62
CA PRO A 135 5.81 28.00 -6.17
C PRO A 135 5.71 26.61 -5.52
N PRO A 136 6.32 26.40 -4.32
CA PRO A 136 6.25 25.13 -3.62
C PRO A 136 4.82 24.63 -3.43
N LEU A 137 4.62 23.33 -3.57
CA LEU A 137 3.31 22.74 -3.40
C LEU A 137 2.94 22.74 -1.90
N ARG A 138 1.77 23.28 -1.56
CA ARG A 138 1.29 23.27 -0.17
C ARG A 138 0.44 22.04 0.05
N ILE A 139 0.99 21.06 0.75
CA ILE A 139 0.29 19.84 1.15
C ILE A 139 -0.31 20.11 2.54
N ALA A 140 -1.63 20.29 2.58
CA ALA A 140 -2.40 20.33 3.83
C ALA A 140 -2.70 18.91 4.35
#